data_AF-A0A0R1NPB7-F1
#
_entry.id   AF-A0A0R1NPB7-F1
#
_cell.length_a   1.000
_cell.length_b   1.000
_cell.length_c   1.000
_cell.angle_alpha   90.00
_cell.angle_beta   90.00
_cell.angle_gamma   90.00
#
_symmetry.space_group_name_H-M   'P 1'
#
loop_
_entity.id
_entity.type
_entity.pdbx_description
1 polymer ?
#
loop_
_entity_poly.entity_id
_entity_poly.type
_entity_poly.pdbx_seq_one_letter_code
_entity_poly.pdbx_strand_id
1 'polypeptide(L)'
;MFWLSHDIVLNILISTIMSMCDEFFSPADRAILKESVPSKKDLNSLISKLSMIDQVVNIAGTALSGVLLSLLITGQSMLVCSCLSLISIFFLYIALRKIPSTKPQANDTDDKTNNYRAKVFSGLKYIRQNRFLKYYFWSCICYSFVSPALIILLPKLADKLGSAGLYSTFYLCFVGGFLLGALISGKLTPTVKTISYTWMLSTIPLLMMIFFLSNWLALSVLIALFGFLTSFQNILSESMIQITTEDAYLGRVLTTIRTSTSIGGPISSVVAGIMLDHSGDQILIILCAIFVLIGGINMLFAKEAAN
;
A
#
# COMPACT_ATOMS: atom_id res chain seq x y z
N MET A 1 28.32 -19.47 3.13
CA MET A 1 28.00 -19.87 1.75
C MET A 1 26.54 -20.29 1.76
N PHE A 2 25.62 -19.41 1.34
CA PHE A 2 24.17 -19.65 1.35
C PHE A 2 23.83 -20.72 0.31
N TRP A 3 23.82 -22.00 0.69
CA TRP A 3 23.07 -22.98 -0.07
C TRP A 3 21.60 -22.69 0.22
N LEU A 4 20.91 -22.04 -0.72
CA LEU A 4 19.45 -21.93 -0.68
C LEU A 4 18.90 -23.35 -0.53
N SER A 5 18.26 -23.64 0.60
CA SER A 5 17.59 -24.92 0.78
C SER A 5 16.55 -25.10 -0.33
N HIS A 6 16.33 -26.34 -0.74
CA HIS A 6 15.40 -26.68 -1.82
C HIS A 6 14.02 -26.02 -1.63
N ASP A 7 13.57 -25.94 -0.38
CA ASP A 7 12.30 -25.31 0.01
C ASP A 7 12.26 -23.80 -0.25
N ILE A 8 13.37 -23.07 -0.05
CA ILE A 8 13.42 -21.63 -0.32
C ILE A 8 13.36 -21.37 -1.83
N VAL A 9 14.09 -22.16 -2.62
CA VAL A 9 14.04 -22.05 -4.09
C VAL A 9 12.63 -22.32 -4.61
N LEU A 10 11.97 -23.35 -4.08
CA LEU A 10 10.59 -23.69 -4.42
C LEU A 10 9.61 -22.56 -4.07
N ASN A 11 9.73 -21.97 -2.87
CA ASN A 11 8.90 -20.85 -2.46
C ASN A 11 9.11 -19.62 -3.34
N ILE A 12 10.36 -19.29 -3.69
CA ILE A 12 10.66 -18.19 -4.62
C ILE A 12 10.02 -18.43 -5.99
N LEU A 13 10.14 -19.66 -6.52
CA LEU A 13 9.54 -20.01 -7.80
C LEU A 13 8.01 -19.91 -7.77
N ILE A 14 7.37 -20.45 -6.73
CA ILE A 14 5.92 -20.37 -6.56
C ILE A 14 5.46 -18.92 -6.44
N SER A 15 6.10 -18.11 -5.59
CA SER A 15 5.77 -16.70 -5.44
C SER A 15 5.97 -15.92 -6.74
N THR A 16 7.02 -16.21 -7.51
CA THR A 16 7.27 -15.58 -8.81
C THR A 16 6.16 -15.89 -9.80
N ILE A 17 5.78 -17.17 -9.93
CA ILE A 17 4.69 -17.59 -10.82
C ILE A 17 3.37 -16.95 -10.39
N MET A 18 3.07 -16.94 -9.09
CA MET A 18 1.86 -16.29 -8.57
C MET A 18 1.84 -14.79 -8.89
N SER A 19 2.94 -14.07 -8.65
CA SER A 19 3.03 -12.64 -8.96
C SER A 19 2.88 -12.36 -10.45
N MET A 20 3.46 -13.19 -11.32
CA MET A 20 3.25 -13.06 -12.76
C MET A 20 1.78 -13.23 -13.14
N CYS A 21 1.13 -14.28 -12.64
CA CYS A 21 -0.29 -14.53 -12.90
C CYS A 21 -1.18 -13.38 -12.41
N ASP A 22 -0.91 -12.83 -11.23
CA ASP A 22 -1.68 -11.73 -10.64
C ASP A 22 -1.57 -10.43 -11.47
N GLU A 23 -0.36 -10.12 -11.94
CA GLU A 23 -0.11 -8.92 -12.77
C GLU A 23 -0.84 -8.98 -14.12
N PHE A 24 -1.03 -10.17 -14.70
CA PHE A 24 -1.87 -10.35 -15.89
C PHE A 24 -3.37 -10.33 -15.58
N PHE A 25 -3.78 -10.84 -14.41
CA PHE A 25 -5.17 -10.93 -14.01
C PHE A 25 -5.78 -9.55 -13.72
N SER A 26 -5.04 -8.68 -13.01
CA SER A 26 -5.52 -7.35 -12.58
C SER A 26 -6.07 -6.46 -13.72
N PRO A 27 -5.37 -6.26 -14.86
CA PRO A 27 -5.91 -5.49 -15.97
C PRO A 27 -7.08 -6.18 -16.69
N ALA A 28 -7.09 -7.51 -16.75
CA ALA A 28 -8.17 -8.28 -17.39
C ALA A 28 -9.48 -8.16 -16.61
N ASP A 29 -9.43 -8.31 -15.28
CA ASP A 29 -10.58 -8.13 -14.39
C ASP A 29 -11.20 -6.73 -14.55
N ARG A 30 -10.35 -5.69 -14.54
CA ARG A 30 -10.80 -4.30 -14.73
C ARG A 30 -11.40 -4.04 -16.11
N ALA A 31 -10.94 -4.71 -17.16
CA ALA A 31 -11.48 -4.56 -18.51
C ALA A 31 -12.89 -5.15 -18.61
N ILE A 32 -13.07 -6.38 -18.12
CA ILE A 32 -14.37 -7.08 -18.11
C ILE A 32 -15.43 -6.29 -17.32
N LEU A 33 -15.03 -5.71 -16.19
CA LEU A 33 -15.90 -4.87 -15.37
C LEU A 33 -16.37 -3.60 -16.11
N LYS A 34 -15.50 -2.98 -16.91
CA LYS A 34 -15.86 -1.80 -17.71
C LYS A 34 -16.86 -2.14 -18.81
N GLU A 35 -16.68 -3.28 -19.49
CA GLU A 35 -17.59 -3.74 -20.55
C GLU A 35 -18.97 -4.12 -20.03
N SER A 36 -19.06 -4.51 -18.77
CA SER A 36 -20.32 -4.93 -18.12
C SER A 36 -21.27 -3.77 -17.79
N VAL A 37 -20.86 -2.50 -17.98
CA VAL A 37 -21.62 -1.32 -17.55
C VAL A 37 -21.93 -0.36 -18.71
N PRO A 38 -23.21 -0.06 -18.98
CA PRO A 38 -23.60 0.77 -20.14
C PRO A 38 -23.37 2.29 -19.96
N SER A 39 -23.18 2.82 -18.74
CA SER A 39 -23.00 4.26 -18.51
C SER A 39 -21.80 4.60 -17.62
N LYS A 40 -21.14 5.74 -17.89
CA LYS A 40 -20.00 6.24 -17.09
C LYS A 40 -20.38 6.53 -15.62
N LYS A 41 -21.62 6.94 -15.36
CA LYS A 41 -22.10 7.22 -14.00
C LYS A 41 -22.28 5.93 -13.19
N ASP A 42 -22.77 4.87 -13.84
CA ASP A 42 -22.90 3.55 -13.25
C ASP A 42 -21.53 2.91 -13.03
N LEU A 43 -20.54 3.20 -13.90
CA LEU A 43 -19.17 2.72 -13.73
C LEU A 43 -18.52 3.27 -12.45
N ASN A 44 -18.67 4.57 -12.16
CA ASN A 44 -18.14 5.16 -10.91
C ASN A 44 -18.81 4.58 -9.65
N SER A 45 -20.13 4.38 -9.70
CA SER A 45 -20.88 3.73 -8.62
C SER A 45 -20.41 2.29 -8.40
N LEU A 46 -20.18 1.55 -9.48
CA LEU A 46 -19.70 0.17 -9.45
C LEU A 46 -18.26 0.08 -8.93
N ILE A 47 -17.35 0.94 -9.39
CA ILE A 47 -15.96 1.03 -8.89
C ILE A 47 -15.94 1.34 -7.39
N SER A 48 -16.82 2.24 -6.92
CA SER A 48 -16.91 2.58 -5.49
C SER A 48 -17.37 1.38 -4.64
N LYS A 49 -18.37 0.62 -5.12
CA LYS A 49 -18.82 -0.61 -4.46
C LYS A 49 -17.74 -1.69 -4.44
N LEU A 50 -17.04 -1.88 -5.55
CA LEU A 50 -15.91 -2.82 -5.63
C LEU A 50 -14.81 -2.45 -4.65
N SER A 51 -14.44 -1.17 -4.59
CA SER A 51 -13.42 -0.70 -3.63
C SER A 51 -13.83 -0.98 -2.18
N MET A 52 -15.12 -0.86 -1.83
CA MET A 52 -15.61 -1.27 -0.52
C MET A 52 -15.52 -2.78 -0.30
N ILE A 53 -15.90 -3.59 -1.29
CA ILE A 53 -15.81 -5.05 -1.23
C ILE A 53 -14.35 -5.47 -1.03
N ASP A 54 -13.41 -4.91 -1.80
CA ASP A 54 -11.98 -5.20 -1.69
C ASP A 54 -11.45 -4.92 -0.29
N GLN A 55 -11.88 -3.81 0.33
CA GLN A 55 -11.47 -3.47 1.69
C GLN A 55 -12.05 -4.45 2.73
N VAL A 56 -13.33 -4.82 2.59
CA VAL A 56 -13.96 -5.82 3.47
C VAL A 56 -13.27 -7.17 3.33
N VAL A 57 -13.00 -7.60 2.10
CA VAL A 57 -12.30 -8.87 1.80
C VAL A 57 -10.88 -8.85 2.34
N ASN A 58 -10.14 -7.74 2.22
CA ASN A 58 -8.80 -7.62 2.80
C ASN A 58 -8.81 -7.72 4.33
N ILE A 59 -9.73 -7.01 4.99
CA ILE A 59 -9.85 -7.03 6.46
C ILE A 59 -10.27 -8.42 6.93
N ALA A 60 -11.34 -8.97 6.37
CA ALA A 60 -11.87 -10.28 6.74
C ALA A 60 -10.86 -11.39 6.41
N GLY A 61 -10.23 -11.33 5.24
CA GLY A 61 -9.21 -12.29 4.80
C GLY A 61 -7.98 -12.28 5.71
N THR A 62 -7.51 -11.10 6.13
CA THR A 62 -6.37 -11.02 7.07
C THR A 62 -6.75 -11.48 8.48
N ALA A 63 -7.97 -11.22 8.93
CA ALA A 63 -8.46 -11.76 10.20
C ALA A 63 -8.54 -13.30 10.16
N LEU A 64 -9.13 -13.85 9.10
CA LEU A 64 -9.25 -15.28 8.88
C LEU A 64 -7.89 -15.96 8.73
N SER A 65 -6.93 -15.33 8.04
CA SER A 65 -5.57 -15.88 7.91
C SER A 65 -4.88 -16.01 9.27
N GLY A 66 -5.10 -15.07 10.19
CA GLY A 66 -4.57 -15.14 11.55
C GLY A 66 -5.14 -16.31 12.35
N VAL A 67 -6.45 -16.53 12.25
CA VAL A 67 -7.11 -17.69 12.86
C VAL A 67 -6.57 -18.98 12.25
N LEU A 68 -6.49 -19.06 10.92
CA LEU A 68 -5.94 -20.22 10.21
C LEU A 68 -4.49 -20.51 10.62
N LEU A 69 -3.63 -19.50 10.72
CA LEU A 69 -2.24 -19.66 11.13
C LEU A 69 -2.06 -20.00 12.61
N SER A 70 -3.07 -19.70 13.45
CA SER A 70 -3.07 -20.10 14.87
C SER A 70 -3.53 -21.54 15.10
N LEU A 71 -4.38 -22.08 14.21
CA LEU A 71 -4.99 -23.40 14.35
C LEU A 71 -4.33 -24.46 13.47
N LEU A 72 -3.73 -24.06 12.35
CA LEU A 72 -3.17 -24.94 11.33
C LEU A 72 -1.69 -24.64 11.09
N ILE A 73 -0.96 -25.65 10.61
CA ILE A 73 0.40 -25.49 10.11
C ILE A 73 0.34 -24.77 8.75
N THR A 74 1.37 -23.99 8.42
CA THR A 74 1.46 -23.17 7.19
C THR A 74 1.04 -23.91 5.91
N GLY A 75 1.47 -25.17 5.73
CA GLY A 75 1.09 -25.96 4.55
C GLY A 75 -0.41 -26.25 4.45
N GLN A 76 -1.09 -26.49 5.57
CA GLN A 76 -2.54 -26.69 5.61
C GLN A 76 -3.29 -25.38 5.35
N SER A 77 -2.81 -24.26 5.90
CA SER A 77 -3.37 -22.93 5.60
C SER A 77 -3.27 -22.62 4.10
N MET A 78 -2.14 -22.94 3.46
CA MET A 78 -1.96 -22.79 2.02
C MET A 78 -2.96 -23.65 1.22
N LEU A 79 -3.17 -24.91 1.61
CA LEU A 79 -4.16 -25.78 0.96
C LEU A 79 -5.58 -25.21 1.06
N VAL A 80 -5.98 -24.70 2.24
CA VAL A 80 -7.29 -24.06 2.43
C VAL A 80 -7.43 -22.85 1.49
N CYS A 81 -6.41 -22.00 1.41
CA CYS A 81 -6.39 -20.86 0.48
C CYS A 81 -6.49 -21.33 -0.98
N SER A 82 -5.75 -22.35 -1.39
CA SER A 82 -5.83 -22.90 -2.75
C SER A 82 -7.22 -23.45 -3.09
N CYS A 83 -7.87 -24.15 -2.16
CA CYS A 83 -9.24 -24.62 -2.34
C CYS A 83 -10.23 -23.46 -2.50
N LEU A 84 -10.11 -22.41 -1.68
CA LEU A 84 -10.92 -21.19 -1.81
C LEU A 84 -10.72 -20.51 -3.18
N SER A 85 -9.48 -20.44 -3.67
CA SER A 85 -9.19 -19.91 -5.01
C SER A 85 -9.82 -20.75 -6.12
N LEU A 86 -9.83 -22.08 -6.01
CA LEU A 86 -10.52 -22.95 -6.98
C LEU A 86 -12.03 -22.71 -6.99
N ILE A 87 -12.64 -22.53 -5.82
CA ILE A 87 -14.05 -22.17 -5.70
C ILE A 87 -14.32 -20.80 -6.34
N SER A 88 -13.42 -19.83 -6.16
CA SER A 88 -13.52 -18.51 -6.80
C SER A 88 -13.52 -18.61 -8.32
N ILE A 89 -12.65 -19.44 -8.92
CA ILE A 89 -12.62 -19.68 -10.36
C ILE A 89 -13.96 -20.22 -10.87
N PHE A 90 -14.62 -21.10 -10.11
CA PHE A 90 -15.93 -21.63 -10.48
C PHE A 90 -17.01 -20.52 -10.52
N PHE A 91 -17.04 -19.64 -9.52
CA PHE A 91 -17.96 -18.49 -9.52
C PHE A 91 -17.66 -17.50 -10.64
N LEU A 92 -16.37 -17.22 -10.89
CA LEU A 92 -15.94 -16.36 -11.98
C LEU A 92 -16.40 -16.92 -13.34
N TYR A 93 -16.25 -18.24 -13.55
CA TYR A 93 -16.71 -18.91 -14.76
C TYR A 93 -18.22 -18.77 -14.98
N ILE A 94 -19.03 -18.94 -13.94
CA ILE A 94 -20.49 -18.74 -14.01
C ILE A 94 -20.83 -17.28 -14.31
N ALA A 95 -20.13 -16.34 -13.69
CA ALA A 95 -20.35 -14.91 -13.90
C ALA A 95 -20.00 -14.49 -15.34
N LEU A 96 -18.87 -14.94 -15.87
CA LEU A 96 -18.42 -14.65 -17.24
C LEU A 96 -19.42 -15.14 -18.30
N ARG A 97 -20.08 -16.28 -18.08
CA ARG A 97 -21.14 -16.77 -19.00
C ARG A 97 -22.34 -15.83 -19.13
N LYS A 98 -22.56 -14.94 -18.16
CA LYS A 98 -23.68 -13.98 -18.17
C LYS A 98 -23.33 -12.66 -18.84
N ILE A 99 -22.05 -12.42 -19.12
CA ILE A 99 -21.60 -11.17 -19.74
C ILE A 99 -21.74 -11.34 -21.27
N PRO A 100 -22.50 -10.47 -21.95
CA PRO A 100 -22.58 -10.49 -23.40
C PRO A 100 -21.19 -10.32 -24.01
N SER A 101 -20.84 -11.16 -24.99
CA SER A 101 -19.57 -11.05 -25.73
C SER A 101 -19.62 -9.83 -26.67
N THR A 102 -19.43 -8.63 -26.13
CA THR A 102 -19.16 -7.44 -26.96
C THR A 102 -17.76 -7.53 -27.52
N LYS A 103 -17.65 -7.61 -28.86
CA LYS A 103 -16.34 -7.49 -29.53
C LYS A 103 -15.72 -6.14 -29.13
N PRO A 104 -14.41 -6.08 -28.84
CA PRO A 104 -13.75 -4.82 -28.55
C PRO A 104 -13.94 -3.88 -29.74
N GLN A 105 -14.67 -2.77 -29.54
CA GLN A 105 -14.58 -1.65 -30.46
C GLN A 105 -13.16 -1.09 -30.31
N ALA A 106 -12.30 -1.42 -31.26
CA ALA A 106 -11.03 -0.77 -31.45
C ALA A 106 -11.26 0.68 -31.93
N ASN A 107 -11.81 1.52 -31.06
CA ASN A 107 -11.88 2.95 -31.25
C ASN A 107 -10.80 3.58 -30.35
N ASP A 108 -9.56 3.46 -30.79
CA ASP A 108 -8.47 4.38 -30.44
C ASP A 108 -7.76 4.79 -31.72
N THR A 109 -8.53 5.39 -32.63
CA THR A 109 -7.98 6.43 -33.48
C THR A 109 -7.93 7.71 -32.65
N ASP A 110 -6.82 7.94 -31.93
CA ASP A 110 -6.36 9.32 -31.76
C ASP A 110 -4.85 9.43 -31.48
N ASP A 111 -4.17 9.89 -32.53
CA ASP A 111 -3.00 10.75 -32.56
C ASP A 111 -1.65 10.32 -31.93
N LYS A 112 -0.80 9.86 -32.86
CA LYS A 112 0.59 10.29 -33.09
C LYS A 112 1.60 9.97 -31.99
N THR A 113 2.47 9.03 -32.37
CA THR A 113 3.80 8.65 -31.89
C THR A 113 4.81 9.77 -31.61
N ASN A 114 4.40 11.05 -31.57
CA ASN A 114 5.32 12.17 -31.41
C ASN A 114 5.09 12.94 -30.10
N ASN A 115 5.06 12.24 -28.96
CA ASN A 115 5.53 12.74 -27.64
C ASN A 115 5.25 11.79 -26.47
N TYR A 116 5.29 10.47 -26.62
CA TYR A 116 5.07 9.55 -25.49
C TYR A 116 6.01 9.85 -24.32
N ARG A 117 7.30 10.08 -24.60
CA ARG A 117 8.27 10.52 -23.59
C ARG A 117 7.91 11.86 -22.94
N ALA A 118 7.54 12.88 -23.72
CA ALA A 118 7.14 14.17 -23.14
C ALA A 118 5.84 14.06 -22.32
N LYS A 119 4.90 13.20 -22.71
CA LYS A 119 3.68 12.90 -21.94
C LYS A 119 4.03 12.21 -20.62
N VAL A 120 4.94 11.23 -20.61
CA VAL A 120 5.43 10.53 -19.41
C VAL A 120 6.18 11.48 -18.46
N PHE A 121 7.10 12.30 -18.98
CA PHE A 121 7.88 13.23 -18.16
C PHE A 121 7.13 14.52 -17.76
N SER A 122 5.96 14.78 -18.36
CA SER A 122 5.16 15.98 -18.03
C SER A 122 4.72 16.01 -16.56
N GLY A 123 4.39 14.85 -15.97
CA GLY A 123 4.03 14.74 -14.55
C GLY A 123 5.19 15.11 -13.63
N LEU A 124 6.39 14.61 -13.91
CA LEU A 124 7.60 14.94 -13.16
C LEU A 124 7.98 16.43 -13.30
N LYS A 125 7.81 17.00 -14.50
CA LYS A 125 8.03 18.43 -14.74
C LYS A 125 7.06 19.28 -13.91
N TYR A 126 5.78 18.92 -13.89
CA TYR A 126 4.75 19.61 -13.10
C TYR A 126 5.05 19.53 -11.60
N ILE A 127 5.40 18.34 -11.10
CA ILE A 127 5.79 18.13 -9.69
C ILE A 127 6.97 19.02 -9.31
N ARG A 128 7.96 19.20 -10.20
CA ARG A 128 9.12 20.06 -9.92
C ARG A 128 8.79 21.55 -9.89
N GLN A 129 7.76 21.98 -10.61
CA GLN A 129 7.32 23.38 -10.68
C GLN A 129 6.44 23.76 -9.48
N ASN A 130 5.59 22.85 -9.02
CA ASN A 130 4.77 23.07 -7.84
C ASN A 130 5.55 22.78 -6.55
N ARG A 131 5.71 23.79 -5.69
CA ARG A 131 6.50 23.68 -4.46
C ARG A 131 5.99 22.57 -3.55
N PHE A 132 4.69 22.49 -3.29
CA PHE A 132 4.10 21.45 -2.44
C PHE A 132 4.37 20.06 -3.00
N LEU A 133 4.08 19.84 -4.30
CA LEU A 133 4.27 18.54 -4.93
C LEU A 133 5.73 18.10 -4.92
N LYS A 134 6.68 19.01 -5.12
CA LYS A 134 8.12 18.71 -5.07
C LYS A 134 8.54 18.14 -3.72
N TYR A 135 8.17 18.80 -2.62
CA TYR A 135 8.52 18.34 -1.27
C TYR A 135 7.76 17.07 -0.91
N TYR A 136 6.46 17.01 -1.21
CA TYR A 136 5.65 15.81 -0.99
C TYR A 136 6.22 14.59 -1.72
N PHE A 137 6.64 14.74 -2.98
CA PHE A 137 7.25 13.68 -3.78
C PHE A 137 8.48 13.07 -3.10
N TRP A 138 9.38 13.89 -2.56
CA TRP A 138 10.56 13.41 -1.82
C TRP A 138 10.21 12.76 -0.49
N SER A 139 9.22 13.30 0.22
CA SER A 139 8.70 12.67 1.44
C SER A 139 8.12 11.29 1.12
N CYS A 140 7.34 11.15 0.05
CA CYS A 140 6.82 9.88 -0.45
C CYS A 140 7.93 8.87 -0.78
N ILE A 141 9.05 9.30 -1.39
CA ILE A 141 10.19 8.43 -1.63
C ILE A 141 10.76 7.90 -0.30
N CYS A 142 10.90 8.75 0.73
CA CYS A 142 11.36 8.30 2.05
C CYS A 142 10.39 7.27 2.65
N TYR A 143 9.09 7.55 2.58
CA TYR A 143 8.05 6.65 3.11
C TYR A 143 7.89 5.35 2.30
N SER A 144 8.29 5.34 1.03
CA SER A 144 8.27 4.13 0.20
C SER A 144 9.17 3.01 0.72
N PHE A 145 10.14 3.35 1.59
CA PHE A 145 10.91 2.37 2.36
C PHE A 145 10.16 1.88 3.61
N VAL A 146 9.47 2.78 4.31
CA VAL A 146 8.87 2.50 5.63
C VAL A 146 7.77 1.45 5.54
N SER A 147 6.86 1.59 4.58
CA SER A 147 5.69 0.71 4.48
C SER A 147 6.06 -0.76 4.20
N PRO A 148 6.90 -1.09 3.20
CA PRO A 148 7.34 -2.47 2.97
C PRO A 148 8.19 -3.02 4.12
N ALA A 149 9.07 -2.21 4.72
CA ALA A 149 9.87 -2.62 5.86
C ALA A 149 8.99 -3.05 7.05
N LEU A 150 7.90 -2.32 7.34
CA LEU A 150 6.95 -2.69 8.38
C LEU A 150 6.18 -3.98 8.06
N ILE A 151 5.80 -4.18 6.79
CA ILE A 151 5.13 -5.42 6.34
C ILE A 151 6.00 -6.65 6.62
N ILE A 152 7.33 -6.53 6.53
CA ILE A 152 8.27 -7.63 6.84
C ILE A 152 8.56 -7.72 8.34
N LEU A 153 8.63 -6.59 9.04
CA LEU A 153 8.89 -6.53 10.47
C LEU A 153 7.77 -7.19 11.29
N LEU A 154 6.50 -6.92 10.97
CA LEU A 154 5.36 -7.37 11.79
C LEU A 154 5.27 -8.91 11.93
N PRO A 155 5.39 -9.73 10.87
CA PRO A 155 5.46 -11.18 10.99
C PRO A 155 6.62 -11.65 11.87
N LYS A 156 7.80 -11.02 11.76
CA LYS A 156 8.96 -11.39 12.57
C LYS A 156 8.76 -11.08 14.06
N LEU A 157 8.10 -9.96 14.37
CA LEU A 157 7.72 -9.64 15.75
C LEU A 157 6.69 -10.64 16.30
N ALA A 158 5.70 -11.02 15.48
CA ALA A 158 4.71 -12.03 15.85
C ALA A 158 5.35 -13.40 16.15
N ASP A 159 6.31 -13.82 15.32
CA ASP A 159 7.07 -15.05 15.50
C ASP A 159 7.93 -15.02 16.78
N LYS A 160 8.63 -13.91 17.05
CA LYS A 160 9.39 -13.71 18.31
C LYS A 160 8.51 -13.78 19.57
N LEU A 161 7.25 -13.38 19.47
CA LEU A 161 6.27 -13.45 20.55
C LEU A 161 5.60 -14.83 20.67
N GLY A 162 5.95 -15.77 19.78
CA GLY A 162 5.52 -17.17 19.84
C GLY A 162 4.16 -17.46 19.22
N SER A 163 3.58 -16.54 18.44
CA SER A 163 2.28 -16.76 17.79
C SER A 163 2.17 -16.09 16.44
N ALA A 164 2.06 -16.89 15.39
CA ALA A 164 1.82 -16.43 14.02
C ALA A 164 0.50 -15.65 13.89
N GLY A 165 -0.50 -15.95 14.74
CA GLY A 165 -1.78 -15.22 14.76
C GLY A 165 -1.64 -13.74 15.15
N LEU A 166 -0.58 -13.37 15.87
CA LEU A 166 -0.33 -11.98 16.26
C LEU A 166 -0.03 -11.07 15.05
N TYR A 167 0.45 -11.62 13.93
CA TYR A 167 0.63 -10.83 12.70
C TYR A 167 -0.70 -10.21 12.25
N SER A 168 -1.76 -11.03 12.19
CA SER A 168 -3.09 -10.55 11.82
C SER A 168 -3.64 -9.57 12.85
N THR A 169 -3.37 -9.80 14.15
CA THR A 169 -3.72 -8.82 15.20
C THR A 169 -3.06 -7.48 14.95
N PHE A 170 -1.73 -7.45 14.72
CA PHE A 170 -0.99 -6.23 14.44
C PHE A 170 -1.50 -5.52 13.18
N TYR A 171 -1.77 -6.26 12.11
CA TYR A 171 -2.31 -5.70 10.87
C TYR A 171 -3.72 -5.10 11.09
N LEU A 172 -4.61 -5.81 11.79
CA LEU A 172 -5.94 -5.30 12.12
C LEU A 172 -5.88 -4.07 13.04
N CYS A 173 -4.95 -4.03 13.98
CA CYS A 173 -4.71 -2.84 14.81
C CYS A 173 -4.27 -1.65 13.95
N PHE A 174 -3.33 -1.85 13.01
CA PHE A 174 -2.92 -0.81 12.05
C PHE A 174 -4.11 -0.29 11.25
N VAL A 175 -4.89 -1.19 10.64
CA VAL A 175 -6.05 -0.83 9.82
C VAL A 175 -7.14 -0.15 10.67
N GLY A 176 -7.41 -0.66 11.87
CA GLY A 176 -8.38 -0.06 12.80
C GLY A 176 -7.98 1.36 13.18
N GLY A 177 -6.71 1.57 13.52
CA GLY A 177 -6.15 2.90 13.73
C GLY A 177 -6.29 3.80 12.50
N PHE A 178 -5.94 3.28 11.32
CA PHE A 178 -6.03 4.01 10.06
C PHE A 178 -7.46 4.45 9.73
N LEU A 179 -8.45 3.59 9.93
CA LEU A 179 -9.87 3.89 9.70
C LEU A 179 -10.38 4.95 10.68
N LEU A 180 -10.02 4.85 11.96
CA LEU A 180 -10.35 5.89 12.95
C LEU A 180 -9.71 7.23 12.58
N GLY A 181 -8.45 7.21 12.16
CA GLY A 181 -7.76 8.39 11.66
C GLY A 181 -8.41 8.96 10.40
N ALA A 182 -8.98 8.10 9.55
CA ALA A 182 -9.60 8.51 8.30
C ALA A 182 -10.90 9.30 8.55
N LEU A 183 -11.71 8.83 9.50
CA LEU A 183 -12.96 9.48 9.89
C LEU A 183 -12.74 10.90 10.46
N ILE A 184 -11.63 11.11 11.18
CA ILE A 184 -11.30 12.40 11.76
C ILE A 184 -10.62 13.29 10.72
N SER A 185 -9.59 12.79 10.05
CA SER A 185 -8.82 13.57 9.08
C SER A 185 -9.62 14.00 7.85
N GLY A 186 -10.61 13.21 7.42
CA GLY A 186 -11.52 13.57 6.33
C GLY A 186 -12.39 14.81 6.62
N LYS A 187 -12.49 15.24 7.89
CA LYS A 187 -13.22 16.45 8.28
C LYS A 187 -12.31 17.67 8.46
N LEU A 188 -10.99 17.49 8.38
CA LEU A 188 -10.02 18.55 8.60
C LEU A 188 -9.68 19.25 7.28
N THR A 189 -9.36 20.54 7.38
CA THR A 189 -8.80 21.27 6.24
C THR A 189 -7.34 20.85 6.03
N PRO A 190 -6.95 20.44 4.81
CA PRO A 190 -5.59 20.05 4.55
C PRO A 190 -4.70 21.29 4.63
N THR A 191 -3.67 21.26 5.47
CA THR A 191 -2.63 22.29 5.51
C THR A 191 -1.26 21.63 5.54
N VAL A 192 -0.27 22.29 4.93
CA VAL A 192 1.12 21.82 4.93
C VAL A 192 1.63 21.59 6.36
N LYS A 193 1.28 22.45 7.31
CA LYS A 193 1.69 22.30 8.71
C LYS A 193 1.09 21.03 9.33
N THR A 194 -0.23 20.83 9.17
CA THR A 194 -0.91 19.66 9.72
C THR A 194 -0.31 18.38 9.17
N ILE A 195 -0.09 18.31 7.85
CA ILE A 195 0.54 17.15 7.19
C ILE A 195 1.95 16.92 7.75
N SER A 196 2.78 17.97 7.83
CA SER A 196 4.16 17.83 8.30
C SER A 196 4.22 17.37 9.75
N TYR A 197 3.38 17.94 10.63
CA TYR A 197 3.34 17.55 12.03
C TYR A 197 2.82 16.12 12.24
N THR A 198 1.83 15.66 11.46
CA THR A 198 1.35 14.28 11.58
C THR A 198 2.39 13.26 11.12
N TRP A 199 3.19 13.58 10.09
CA TRP A 199 4.37 12.80 9.72
C TRP A 199 5.39 12.75 10.85
N MET A 200 5.78 13.90 11.41
CA MET A 200 6.76 13.93 12.50
C MET A 200 6.25 13.21 13.75
N LEU A 201 4.97 13.35 14.06
CA LEU A 201 4.35 12.73 15.23
C LEU A 201 4.28 11.19 15.10
N SER A 202 4.18 10.64 13.88
CA SER A 202 4.16 9.19 13.66
C SER A 202 5.50 8.51 13.94
N THR A 203 6.59 9.27 14.11
CA THR A 203 7.89 8.75 14.56
C THR A 203 7.88 8.29 16.01
N ILE A 204 7.04 8.91 16.86
CA ILE A 204 6.94 8.60 18.29
C ILE A 204 6.46 7.16 18.50
N PRO A 205 5.28 6.73 17.97
CA PRO A 205 4.84 5.36 18.16
C PRO A 205 5.82 4.34 17.57
N LEU A 206 6.48 4.65 16.44
CA LEU A 206 7.52 3.78 15.87
C LEU A 206 8.70 3.59 16.84
N LEU A 207 9.30 4.68 17.32
CA LEU A 207 10.44 4.59 18.26
C LEU A 207 10.04 3.95 19.59
N MET A 208 8.82 4.17 20.05
CA MET A 208 8.32 3.53 21.26
C MET A 208 8.24 2.00 21.13
N MET A 209 8.02 1.44 19.92
CA MET A 209 7.96 -0.02 19.73
C MET A 209 9.22 -0.73 20.22
N ILE A 210 10.38 -0.07 20.13
CA ILE A 210 11.70 -0.60 20.55
C ILE A 210 11.69 -1.01 22.03
N PHE A 211 10.97 -0.28 22.88
CA PHE A 211 10.91 -0.54 24.32
C PHE A 211 9.88 -1.62 24.70
N PHE A 212 8.98 -1.98 23.79
CA PHE A 212 7.86 -2.88 24.05
C PHE A 212 7.86 -4.13 23.16
N LEU A 213 9.01 -4.48 22.57
CA LEU A 213 9.14 -5.63 21.66
C LEU A 213 8.67 -6.97 22.26
N SER A 214 8.72 -7.12 23.58
CA SER A 214 8.26 -8.32 24.31
C SER A 214 6.79 -8.28 24.75
N ASN A 215 6.08 -7.16 24.54
CA ASN A 215 4.69 -6.98 24.98
C ASN A 215 3.77 -6.77 23.77
N TRP A 216 3.10 -7.86 23.36
CA TRP A 216 2.20 -7.86 22.20
C TRP A 216 1.05 -6.85 22.31
N LEU A 217 0.56 -6.59 23.52
CA LEU A 217 -0.54 -5.65 23.75
C LEU A 217 -0.08 -4.21 23.52
N ALA A 218 1.07 -3.85 24.10
CA ALA A 218 1.67 -2.53 23.92
C ALA A 218 2.05 -2.28 22.44
N LEU A 219 2.63 -3.27 21.75
CA LEU A 219 2.89 -3.19 20.31
C LEU A 219 1.62 -2.96 19.50
N SER A 220 0.54 -3.69 19.79
CA SER A 220 -0.75 -3.54 19.11
C SER A 220 -1.29 -2.10 19.21
N VAL A 221 -1.19 -1.49 20.39
CA VAL A 221 -1.61 -0.09 20.62
C VAL A 221 -0.73 0.89 19.85
N LEU A 222 0.60 0.71 19.87
CA LEU A 222 1.53 1.57 19.15
C LEU A 222 1.35 1.47 17.63
N ILE A 223 1.09 0.27 17.11
CA ILE A 223 0.81 0.01 15.69
C ILE A 223 -0.52 0.66 15.28
N ALA A 224 -1.55 0.57 16.13
CA ALA A 224 -2.81 1.28 15.90
C ALA A 224 -2.61 2.80 15.89
N LEU A 225 -1.84 3.35 16.83
CA LEU A 225 -1.52 4.77 16.87
C LEU A 225 -0.72 5.22 15.63
N PHE A 226 0.22 4.39 15.17
CA PHE A 226 0.96 4.64 13.94
C PHE A 226 0.03 4.64 12.71
N GLY A 227 -0.87 3.65 12.60
CA GLY A 227 -1.89 3.59 11.55
C GLY A 227 -2.81 4.82 11.55
N PHE A 228 -3.24 5.25 12.74
CA PHE A 228 -4.04 6.46 12.93
C PHE A 228 -3.35 7.70 12.36
N LEU A 229 -2.09 7.94 12.72
CA LEU A 229 -1.33 9.10 12.22
C LEU A 229 -1.01 8.99 10.72
N THR A 230 -0.77 7.77 10.24
CA THR A 230 -0.57 7.49 8.80
C THR A 230 -1.78 7.89 7.98
N SER A 231 -2.99 7.71 8.52
CA SER A 231 -4.23 8.11 7.84
C SER A 231 -4.35 9.61 7.64
N PHE A 232 -3.98 10.42 8.65
CA PHE A 232 -3.93 11.87 8.49
C PHE A 232 -2.97 12.28 7.38
N GLN A 233 -1.78 11.67 7.36
CA GLN A 233 -0.81 11.90 6.31
C GLN A 233 -1.41 11.54 4.93
N ASN A 234 -2.05 10.38 4.80
CA ASN A 234 -2.58 9.90 3.54
C ASN A 234 -3.71 10.80 3.02
N ILE A 235 -4.74 11.04 3.84
CA ILE A 235 -5.95 11.75 3.43
C ILE A 235 -5.70 13.23 3.20
N LEU A 236 -4.97 13.89 4.11
CA LEU A 236 -4.71 15.33 3.98
C LEU A 236 -3.75 15.61 2.82
N SER A 237 -2.78 14.73 2.56
CA SER A 237 -1.88 14.88 1.41
C SER A 237 -2.60 14.64 0.10
N GLU A 238 -3.41 13.58 0.00
CA GLU A 238 -4.21 13.31 -1.20
C GLU A 238 -5.16 14.46 -1.50
N SER A 239 -5.84 14.99 -0.48
CA SER A 239 -6.68 16.19 -0.60
C SER A 239 -5.89 17.41 -1.09
N MET A 240 -4.69 17.64 -0.56
CA MET A 240 -3.86 18.77 -0.97
C MET A 240 -3.32 18.61 -2.40
N ILE A 241 -3.00 17.38 -2.85
CA ILE A 241 -2.64 17.11 -4.25
C ILE A 241 -3.82 17.50 -5.16
N GLN A 242 -5.04 17.09 -4.82
CA GLN A 242 -6.24 17.42 -5.60
C GLN A 242 -6.50 18.93 -5.65
N ILE A 243 -6.27 19.66 -4.57
CA ILE A 243 -6.45 21.13 -4.52
C ILE A 243 -5.36 21.87 -5.31
N THR A 244 -4.11 21.42 -5.24
CA THR A 244 -2.95 22.14 -5.79
C THR A 244 -2.61 21.77 -7.23
N THR A 245 -3.25 20.74 -7.78
CA THR A 245 -2.95 20.21 -9.11
C THR A 245 -4.12 20.49 -10.05
N GLU A 246 -3.81 21.05 -11.22
CA GLU A 246 -4.79 21.21 -12.30
C GLU A 246 -5.34 19.85 -12.77
N ASP A 247 -6.64 19.78 -13.05
CA ASP A 247 -7.33 18.55 -13.49
C ASP A 247 -6.64 17.86 -14.68
N ALA A 248 -6.10 18.65 -15.62
CA ALA A 248 -5.38 18.16 -16.80
C ALA A 248 -4.09 17.38 -16.46
N TYR A 249 -3.50 17.63 -15.28
CA TYR A 249 -2.25 17.02 -14.83
C TYR A 249 -2.43 16.07 -13.64
N LEU A 250 -3.56 16.09 -12.94
CA LEU A 250 -3.81 15.31 -11.72
C LEU A 250 -3.49 13.82 -11.88
N GLY A 251 -4.05 13.18 -12.92
CA GLY A 251 -3.77 11.77 -13.20
C GLY A 251 -2.28 11.49 -13.43
N ARG A 252 -1.58 12.40 -14.12
CA ARG A 252 -0.14 12.25 -14.42
C ARG A 252 0.72 12.43 -13.17
N VAL A 253 0.36 13.37 -12.29
CA VAL A 253 1.04 13.59 -11.01
C VAL A 253 0.88 12.37 -10.12
N LEU A 254 -0.35 11.86 -9.95
CA LEU A 254 -0.63 10.68 -9.13
C LEU A 254 0.10 9.43 -9.66
N THR A 255 0.06 9.19 -10.97
CA THR A 255 0.81 8.06 -11.56
C THR A 255 2.32 8.22 -11.36
N THR A 256 2.87 9.43 -11.54
CA THR A 256 4.32 9.67 -11.35
C THR A 256 4.75 9.40 -9.91
N ILE A 257 3.98 9.88 -8.93
CA ILE A 257 4.24 9.63 -7.50
C ILE A 257 4.18 8.12 -7.23
N ARG A 258 3.09 7.46 -7.63
CA ARG A 258 2.88 6.01 -7.39
C ARG A 258 4.00 5.18 -8.00
N THR A 259 4.29 5.34 -9.28
CA THR A 259 5.36 4.59 -9.97
C THR A 259 6.72 4.80 -9.31
N SER A 260 7.03 6.04 -8.90
CA SER A 260 8.31 6.33 -8.22
C SER A 260 8.39 5.65 -6.85
N THR A 261 7.29 5.66 -6.09
CA THR A 261 7.24 4.99 -4.78
C THR A 261 7.21 3.47 -4.87
N SER A 262 6.69 2.88 -5.95
CA SER A 262 6.67 1.42 -6.13
C SER A 262 8.08 0.82 -6.22
N ILE A 263 9.06 1.58 -6.71
CA ILE A 263 10.47 1.16 -6.76
C ILE A 263 11.05 1.00 -5.34
N GLY A 264 10.54 1.76 -4.36
CA GLY A 264 10.95 1.65 -2.96
C GLY A 264 10.62 0.29 -2.35
N GLY A 265 9.57 -0.37 -2.82
CA GLY A 265 9.12 -1.69 -2.37
C GLY A 265 10.22 -2.75 -2.40
N PRO A 266 10.69 -3.16 -3.59
CA PRO A 266 11.73 -4.18 -3.73
C PRO A 266 13.03 -3.83 -2.98
N ILE A 267 13.48 -2.57 -3.05
CA ILE A 267 14.70 -2.11 -2.38
C ILE A 267 14.54 -2.25 -0.86
N SER A 268 13.41 -1.77 -0.34
CA SER A 268 13.09 -1.88 1.07
C SER A 268 13.04 -3.33 1.53
N SER A 269 12.44 -4.23 0.73
CA SER A 269 12.29 -5.62 1.14
C SER A 269 13.64 -6.33 1.30
N VAL A 270 14.57 -6.08 0.36
CA VAL A 270 15.93 -6.63 0.42
C VAL A 270 16.69 -6.07 1.63
N VAL A 271 16.68 -4.74 1.79
CA VAL A 271 17.40 -4.08 2.89
C VAL A 271 16.83 -4.47 4.25
N ALA A 272 15.50 -4.45 4.40
CA ALA A 272 14.83 -4.84 5.63
C ALA A 272 15.11 -6.31 5.99
N GLY A 273 15.06 -7.23 5.02
CA GLY A 273 15.40 -8.63 5.24
C GLY A 273 16.83 -8.81 5.79
N ILE A 274 17.82 -8.23 5.11
CA ILE A 274 19.24 -8.29 5.53
C ILE A 274 19.44 -7.67 6.92
N MET A 275 18.81 -6.51 7.18
CA MET A 275 18.91 -5.86 8.48
C MET A 275 18.27 -6.69 9.60
N LEU A 276 17.12 -7.29 9.34
CA LEU A 276 16.46 -8.14 10.32
C LEU A 276 17.31 -9.36 10.67
N ASP A 277 18.07 -9.92 9.72
CA ASP A 277 18.91 -11.10 9.95
C ASP A 277 20.22 -10.79 10.69
N HIS A 278 20.83 -9.63 10.43
CA HIS A 278 22.16 -9.30 10.96
C HIS A 278 22.18 -8.20 12.04
N SER A 279 21.29 -7.21 11.93
CA SER A 279 21.31 -5.96 12.71
C SER A 279 20.18 -5.90 13.75
N GLY A 280 19.18 -6.77 13.62
CA GLY A 280 18.03 -6.83 14.51
C GLY A 280 16.90 -5.85 14.17
N ASP A 281 15.77 -6.06 14.82
CA ASP A 281 14.52 -5.32 14.66
C ASP A 281 14.61 -3.85 15.09
N GLN A 282 15.42 -3.55 16.12
CA GLN A 282 15.57 -2.19 16.64
C GLN A 282 16.16 -1.24 15.59
N ILE A 283 17.19 -1.67 14.86
CA ILE A 283 17.86 -0.83 13.86
C ILE A 283 16.94 -0.56 12.68
N LEU A 284 16.14 -1.54 12.26
CA LEU A 284 15.14 -1.34 11.21
C LEU A 284 14.06 -0.33 11.65
N ILE A 285 13.57 -0.44 12.89
CA ILE A 285 12.57 0.51 13.44
C ILE A 285 13.14 1.92 13.48
N ILE A 286 14.39 2.09 13.94
CA ILE A 286 15.07 3.39 13.96
C ILE A 286 15.19 3.97 12.55
N LEU A 287 15.60 3.16 11.58
CA LEU A 287 15.73 3.58 10.19
C LEU A 287 14.39 4.04 9.60
N CYS A 288 13.32 3.28 9.86
CA CYS A 288 11.96 3.66 9.49
C CYS A 288 11.55 5.00 10.13
N ALA A 289 11.78 5.17 11.43
CA ALA A 289 11.47 6.41 12.13
C ALA A 289 12.27 7.60 11.57
N ILE A 290 13.54 7.41 11.21
CA ILE A 290 14.37 8.44 10.57
C ILE A 290 13.78 8.84 9.22
N PHE A 291 13.41 7.88 8.35
CA PHE A 291 12.81 8.21 7.05
C PHE A 291 11.49 8.96 7.18
N VAL A 292 10.64 8.56 8.14
CA VAL A 292 9.40 9.30 8.45
C VAL A 292 9.72 10.70 8.96
N LEU A 293 10.69 10.85 9.87
CA LEU A 293 11.07 12.15 10.42
C LEU A 293 11.60 13.09 9.34
N ILE A 294 12.50 12.60 8.49
CA ILE A 294 13.06 13.34 7.36
C ILE A 294 11.93 13.75 6.40
N GLY A 295 11.01 12.84 6.07
CA GLY A 295 9.87 13.14 5.22
C GLY A 295 8.97 14.23 5.81
N GLY A 296 8.72 14.21 7.13
CA GLY A 296 7.95 15.23 7.83
C GLY A 296 8.66 16.59 7.88
N ILE A 297 9.96 16.63 8.20
CA ILE A 297 10.76 17.85 8.20
C ILE A 297 10.83 18.45 6.80
N ASN A 298 11.08 17.62 5.78
CA ASN A 298 11.11 18.03 4.39
C ASN A 298 9.80 18.71 3.96
N MET A 299 8.67 18.22 4.48
CA MET A 299 7.36 18.76 4.18
C MET A 299 7.13 20.18 4.75
N LEU A 300 7.80 20.56 5.83
CA LEU A 300 7.71 21.92 6.40
C LEU A 300 8.20 22.98 5.40
N PHE A 301 9.21 22.67 4.59
CA PHE A 301 9.77 23.58 3.59
C PHE A 301 8.84 23.84 2.39
N ALA A 302 7.74 23.07 2.28
CA ALA A 302 6.69 23.33 1.31
C ALA A 302 5.93 24.64 1.58
N LYS A 303 6.03 25.19 2.79
CA LYS A 303 5.27 26.37 3.24
C LYS A 303 5.85 27.73 2.82
N GLU A 304 7.13 27.84 2.54
CA GLU A 304 7.84 29.14 2.51
C GLU A 304 7.80 29.89 1.15
N ALA A 305 6.63 30.10 0.55
CA ALA A 305 6.50 31.05 -0.57
C ALA A 305 5.13 31.76 -0.60
N ALA A 306 4.67 32.21 0.56
CA ALA A 306 3.61 33.21 0.66
C ALA A 306 3.99 34.18 1.77
N ASN A 307 4.87 35.11 1.41
CA ASN A 307 4.99 36.47 1.91
C ASN A 307 5.85 37.25 0.91
#